data_AF-A0A6G9XVB6-F1
#
_entry.id   AF-A0A6G9XVB6-F1
#
_cell.length_a   1.000
_cell.length_b   1.000
_cell.length_c   1.000
_cell.angle_alpha   90.00
_cell.angle_beta   90.00
_cell.angle_gamma   90.00
#
_symmetry.space_group_name_H-M   'P 1'
#
loop_
_entity.id
_entity.type
_entity.pdbx_description
1 polymer ?
#
loop_
_entity_poly.entity_id
_entity_poly.type
_entity_poly.pdbx_seq_one_letter_code
_entity_poly.pdbx_strand_id
1 'polypeptide(L)'
;MTVYTRPSSTMVRRCSSSISSVAEPGRGRLRCAATVTSGLCLASGPGHHERRGTATGFRAAAPQLPLGAPHRPCRHGNPRRLGRTDLRRDRGRGPTTRVLPSAEAANRPRMARLPSMRAPPIDKGLLVAGVAAFVVAVATLIVTGHTALRYSADSDDTTPLWTGWATVGAALAVAWLVPPKPRADGPVADSRVLARQGWWLYALGALFAVAFFLADGDDLCFLGLKATLLLAIPLLARLASWREWYRVDTRGRWLRPAPAVLTFLVLVTLFHPGFTGTPPPVALLVFLFLVNAVLEEIFYRVWLQTRLEVRYGRWPAIVLVALLWSCWHVAIQGGNGFGIDLATVVARLGAEGLFFGYLWSRYRNPWLLFVVHGVTNASVGMLVAMR
;
A
#
# COMPACT_ATOMS: atom_id res chain seq x y z
N MET A 1 -13.83 1.48 -12.70
CA MET A 1 -14.55 2.66 -12.19
C MET A 1 -15.99 2.45 -12.57
N THR A 2 -16.65 1.61 -11.77
CA THR A 2 -18.09 1.47 -11.81
C THR A 2 -18.61 2.51 -10.82
N VAL A 3 -19.47 3.39 -11.32
CA VAL A 3 -20.10 4.47 -10.55
C VAL A 3 -20.76 3.87 -9.33
N TYR A 4 -20.28 4.21 -8.13
CA TYR A 4 -20.94 3.84 -6.87
C TYR A 4 -21.82 5.01 -6.42
N THR A 5 -23.13 4.88 -6.64
CA THR A 5 -24.11 5.50 -5.77
C THR A 5 -24.46 4.49 -4.69
N ARG A 6 -24.01 4.72 -3.45
CA ARG A 6 -24.61 4.03 -2.29
C ARG A 6 -26.11 4.34 -2.30
N PRO A 7 -27.00 3.36 -2.14
CA PRO A 7 -28.38 3.66 -1.79
C PRO A 7 -28.33 4.38 -0.44
N SER A 8 -28.84 5.60 -0.39
CA SER A 8 -29.10 6.29 0.86
C SER A 8 -29.93 5.39 1.73
N SER A 9 -29.37 4.95 2.86
CA SER A 9 -30.08 4.21 3.89
C SER A 9 -31.16 5.13 4.46
N THR A 10 -32.32 5.09 3.81
CA THR A 10 -33.52 5.74 4.31
C THR A 10 -33.87 4.99 5.58
N MET A 11 -33.85 5.72 6.68
CA MET A 11 -34.21 5.32 8.02
C MET A 11 -35.53 4.53 8.02
N VAL A 12 -35.44 3.19 7.98
CA VAL A 12 -36.62 2.33 8.16
C VAL A 12 -37.03 2.45 9.62
N ARG A 13 -38.01 3.33 9.88
CA ARG A 13 -38.78 3.32 11.13
C ARG A 13 -39.42 1.95 11.24
N ARG A 14 -38.94 1.13 12.18
CA ARG A 14 -39.69 -0.04 12.66
C ARG A 14 -40.96 0.50 13.34
N CYS A 15 -42.11 0.33 12.68
CA CYS A 15 -43.39 0.29 13.36
C CYS A 15 -43.42 -1.00 14.18
N SER A 16 -43.21 -0.87 15.49
CA SER A 16 -43.52 -1.89 16.48
C SER A 16 -45.03 -1.93 16.70
N SER A 17 -45.74 -2.81 15.99
CA SER A 17 -47.09 -3.22 16.38
C SER A 17 -46.98 -4.31 17.44
N SER A 18 -47.24 -3.91 18.69
CA SER A 18 -47.56 -4.80 19.80
C SER A 18 -48.86 -5.55 19.50
N ILE A 19 -48.79 -6.88 19.36
CA ILE A 19 -49.97 -7.74 19.47
C ILE A 19 -49.76 -8.61 20.71
N SER A 20 -50.44 -8.19 21.77
CA SER A 20 -50.78 -9.04 22.91
C SER A 20 -51.96 -9.90 22.49
N SER A 21 -51.84 -11.23 22.53
CA SER A 21 -53.02 -12.09 22.60
C SER A 21 -52.75 -13.33 23.45
N VAL A 22 -53.61 -13.44 24.44
CA VAL A 22 -53.75 -14.42 25.51
C VAL A 22 -53.88 -15.85 24.95
N ALA A 23 -53.31 -16.80 25.69
CA ALA A 23 -53.49 -18.23 25.46
C ALA A 23 -54.79 -18.74 26.09
N GLU A 24 -55.57 -19.52 25.34
CA GLU A 24 -56.44 -20.57 25.86
C GLU A 24 -56.43 -21.80 24.93
N PRO A 25 -56.60 -23.04 25.45
CA PRO A 25 -56.47 -24.27 24.69
C PRO A 25 -57.83 -24.86 24.28
N GLY A 26 -57.99 -25.32 23.04
CA GLY A 26 -59.23 -26.00 22.64
C GLY A 26 -59.22 -26.61 21.23
N ARG A 27 -59.51 -27.91 21.19
CA ARG A 27 -59.65 -28.86 20.06
C ARG A 27 -60.37 -28.34 18.81
N GLY A 28 -60.00 -28.90 17.64
CA GLY A 28 -60.96 -29.13 16.55
C GLY A 28 -60.37 -29.12 15.13
N ARG A 29 -60.32 -30.30 14.48
CA ARG A 29 -60.06 -30.45 13.04
C ARG A 29 -61.18 -29.79 12.22
N LEU A 30 -60.85 -29.22 11.05
CA LEU A 30 -61.66 -29.33 9.82
C LEU A 30 -60.84 -28.89 8.59
N ARG A 31 -61.15 -29.55 7.45
CA ARG A 31 -60.51 -29.43 6.14
C ARG A 31 -61.19 -28.35 5.26
N CYS A 32 -60.51 -28.08 4.14
CA CYS A 32 -61.02 -27.68 2.81
C CYS A 32 -60.90 -26.20 2.39
N ALA A 33 -59.94 -25.99 1.46
CA ALA A 33 -60.12 -25.55 0.07
C ALA A 33 -60.54 -24.11 -0.28
N ALA A 34 -60.06 -23.72 -1.49
CA ALA A 34 -60.43 -22.58 -2.34
C ALA A 34 -59.76 -21.22 -2.02
N THR A 35 -59.39 -20.32 -2.95
CA THR A 35 -59.21 -20.29 -4.41
C THR A 35 -58.49 -18.96 -4.72
N VAL A 36 -57.72 -18.96 -5.81
CA VAL A 36 -57.17 -17.85 -6.63
C VAL A 36 -58.00 -16.55 -6.63
N THR A 37 -57.36 -15.36 -6.54
CA THR A 37 -57.51 -14.27 -7.55
C THR A 37 -56.52 -13.09 -7.42
N SER A 38 -56.05 -12.72 -8.61
CA SER A 38 -55.34 -11.56 -9.16
C SER A 38 -55.44 -10.18 -8.50
N GLY A 39 -54.42 -9.34 -8.77
CA GLY A 39 -54.47 -7.89 -8.58
C GLY A 39 -53.25 -7.15 -9.14
N LEU A 40 -53.23 -6.93 -10.46
CA LEU A 40 -52.31 -6.05 -11.18
C LEU A 40 -52.80 -4.60 -11.05
N CYS A 41 -51.92 -3.63 -10.76
CA CYS A 41 -52.19 -2.20 -10.97
C CYS A 41 -51.01 -1.52 -11.67
N LEU A 42 -51.19 -1.31 -12.98
CA LEU A 42 -50.54 -0.26 -13.78
C LEU A 42 -51.22 1.08 -13.49
N ALA A 43 -50.43 2.15 -13.43
CA ALA A 43 -50.92 3.52 -13.60
C ALA A 43 -49.98 4.26 -14.54
N SER A 44 -50.60 4.97 -15.48
CA SER A 44 -50.02 5.48 -16.72
C SER A 44 -50.04 7.01 -16.76
N GLY A 45 -49.00 7.59 -17.39
CA GLY A 45 -49.00 8.83 -18.19
C GLY A 45 -48.99 10.19 -17.46
N PRO A 46 -48.88 11.31 -18.21
CA PRO A 46 -48.31 11.49 -19.56
C PRO A 46 -47.47 12.80 -19.72
N GLY A 47 -46.87 13.03 -20.90
CA GLY A 47 -46.58 14.40 -21.38
C GLY A 47 -45.34 14.62 -22.25
N HIS A 48 -45.58 14.96 -23.52
CA HIS A 48 -44.66 15.25 -24.65
C HIS A 48 -43.72 16.46 -24.51
N HIS A 49 -42.56 16.44 -25.21
CA HIS A 49 -42.32 17.28 -26.40
C HIS A 49 -40.99 16.98 -27.13
N GLU A 50 -41.09 16.63 -28.42
CA GLU A 50 -40.02 16.73 -29.42
C GLU A 50 -39.67 18.19 -29.72
N ARG A 51 -38.40 18.47 -30.06
CA ARG A 51 -38.05 19.36 -31.18
C ARG A 51 -36.61 19.11 -31.68
N ARG A 52 -36.53 18.98 -33.01
CA ARG A 52 -35.34 18.89 -33.86
C ARG A 52 -34.51 20.18 -33.80
N GLY A 53 -33.22 20.05 -34.09
CA GLY A 53 -32.23 21.10 -33.89
C GLY A 53 -31.99 22.05 -35.07
N THR A 54 -30.91 22.81 -34.94
CA THR A 54 -30.24 23.57 -35.97
C THR A 54 -28.76 23.69 -35.62
N ALA A 55 -27.93 23.54 -36.64
CA ALA A 55 -26.49 23.70 -36.60
C ALA A 55 -26.10 25.14 -36.98
N THR A 56 -25.18 25.72 -36.22
CA THR A 56 -24.27 26.82 -36.56
C THR A 56 -23.10 26.67 -35.58
N GLY A 57 -21.84 26.46 -35.96
CA GLY A 57 -21.05 27.23 -36.91
C GLY A 57 -20.06 28.09 -36.09
N PHE A 58 -18.95 27.51 -35.62
CA PHE A 58 -17.85 28.31 -35.06
C PHE A 58 -16.50 27.87 -35.65
N ARG A 59 -15.94 28.77 -36.45
CA ARG A 59 -14.57 28.75 -37.01
C ARG A 59 -13.58 29.04 -35.87
N ALA A 60 -12.55 28.21 -35.72
CA ALA A 60 -11.34 28.58 -34.98
C ALA A 60 -10.24 28.96 -35.99
N ALA A 61 -9.85 30.23 -35.95
CA ALA A 61 -8.76 30.79 -36.73
C ALA A 61 -7.40 30.44 -36.09
N ALA A 62 -6.44 30.07 -36.94
CA ALA A 62 -5.03 29.99 -36.58
C ALA A 62 -4.40 31.40 -36.54
N PRO A 63 -3.41 31.65 -35.66
CA PRO A 63 -2.43 32.69 -35.90
C PRO A 63 -1.07 32.11 -36.28
N GLN A 64 -0.54 32.66 -37.37
CA GLN A 64 0.83 32.50 -37.84
C GLN A 64 1.83 33.25 -36.95
N LEU A 65 3.07 32.79 -37.05
CA LEU A 65 4.34 33.28 -36.47
C LEU A 65 4.56 34.80 -36.60
N PRO A 66 5.54 35.32 -35.83
CA PRO A 66 6.67 35.94 -36.53
C PRO A 66 8.06 35.48 -36.08
N LEU A 67 8.93 35.48 -37.09
CA LEU A 67 10.37 35.29 -37.10
C LEU A 67 11.11 36.32 -36.22
N GLY A 68 12.26 35.91 -35.66
CA GLY A 68 13.25 36.83 -35.10
C GLY A 68 14.38 36.15 -34.32
N ALA A 69 15.47 35.80 -35.01
CA ALA A 69 16.76 35.39 -34.42
C ALA A 69 17.49 36.63 -33.81
N PRO A 70 18.57 36.49 -32.99
CA PRO A 70 19.87 36.07 -33.53
C PRO A 70 20.79 35.22 -32.61
N HIS A 71 21.74 34.59 -33.29
CA HIS A 71 22.99 33.94 -32.88
C HIS A 71 23.63 34.35 -31.54
N ARG A 72 24.16 33.34 -30.81
CA ARG A 72 25.52 33.39 -30.24
C ARG A 72 26.25 32.03 -30.35
N PRO A 73 27.53 32.02 -30.77
CA PRO A 73 28.37 30.83 -30.87
C PRO A 73 29.27 30.66 -29.63
N CYS A 74 29.71 29.43 -29.35
CA CYS A 74 30.93 29.00 -28.62
C CYS A 74 30.70 27.55 -28.17
N ARG A 75 31.62 26.58 -28.22
CA ARG A 75 33.06 26.60 -28.43
C ARG A 75 33.48 25.15 -28.79
N HIS A 76 34.27 25.01 -29.85
CA HIS A 76 35.04 23.79 -30.11
C HIS A 76 36.15 23.64 -29.05
N GLY A 77 36.25 22.44 -28.47
CA GLY A 77 37.38 21.98 -27.68
C GLY A 77 37.96 20.71 -28.31
N ASN A 78 39.17 20.83 -28.82
CA ASN A 78 39.93 19.93 -29.68
C ASN A 78 40.42 18.65 -28.96
N PRO A 79 40.45 17.47 -29.63
CA PRO A 79 41.08 16.25 -29.14
C PRO A 79 42.60 16.22 -29.37
N ARG A 80 43.37 15.83 -28.35
CA ARG A 80 44.79 15.42 -28.40
C ARG A 80 44.99 14.43 -27.24
N ARG A 81 45.80 13.38 -27.29
CA ARG A 81 46.78 12.91 -28.27
C ARG A 81 47.09 11.42 -27.98
N LEU A 82 47.41 10.72 -29.07
CA LEU A 82 48.07 9.43 -29.19
C LEU A 82 49.38 9.22 -28.38
N GLY A 83 49.61 7.95 -28.00
CA GLY A 83 50.90 7.25 -27.81
C GLY A 83 50.63 5.89 -27.10
N ARG A 84 50.80 4.67 -27.65
CA ARG A 84 51.89 4.02 -28.42
C ARG A 84 53.25 4.36 -27.79
N THR A 85 54.07 3.46 -27.27
CA THR A 85 54.52 2.10 -27.67
C THR A 85 55.37 1.54 -26.50
N ASP A 86 55.24 0.28 -26.12
CA ASP A 86 56.21 -0.82 -26.33
C ASP A 86 57.36 -1.03 -25.32
N LEU A 87 57.50 -2.33 -25.00
CA LEU A 87 58.72 -3.15 -24.95
C LEU A 87 59.65 -3.18 -23.71
N ARG A 88 60.07 -4.45 -23.48
CA ARG A 88 61.26 -4.98 -22.80
C ARG A 88 61.24 -4.93 -21.26
N ARG A 89 61.13 -6.06 -20.57
CA ARG A 89 62.07 -7.20 -20.47
C ARG A 89 63.45 -6.72 -20.03
N ASP A 90 63.70 -6.80 -18.72
CA ASP A 90 65.02 -7.22 -18.27
C ASP A 90 64.98 -8.07 -17.00
N ARG A 91 65.72 -9.18 -17.06
CA ARG A 91 66.01 -10.10 -15.96
C ARG A 91 67.31 -9.60 -15.32
N GLY A 92 67.30 -9.32 -14.03
CA GLY A 92 68.53 -9.02 -13.28
C GLY A 92 68.42 -9.51 -11.84
N ARG A 93 69.20 -10.55 -11.51
CA ARG A 93 69.40 -11.07 -10.15
C ARG A 93 70.38 -10.18 -9.38
N GLY A 94 70.04 -9.87 -8.12
CA GLY A 94 70.95 -9.50 -7.01
C GLY A 94 71.37 -8.02 -6.96
N PRO A 95 71.67 -7.44 -5.77
CA PRO A 95 72.06 -8.08 -4.52
C PRO A 95 71.11 -7.82 -3.34
N THR A 96 71.26 -8.62 -2.29
CA THR A 96 70.59 -8.55 -0.99
C THR A 96 70.76 -7.18 -0.31
N THR A 97 69.74 -6.35 -0.39
CA THR A 97 69.55 -5.19 0.49
C THR A 97 68.94 -5.65 1.81
N ARG A 98 69.71 -5.47 2.88
CA ARG A 98 69.25 -5.59 4.27
C ARG A 98 68.21 -4.49 4.50
N VAL A 99 66.93 -4.82 4.37
CA VAL A 99 65.81 -3.92 4.68
C VAL A 99 65.80 -3.69 6.19
N LEU A 100 66.32 -2.54 6.62
CA LEU A 100 66.04 -2.00 7.94
C LEU A 100 64.52 -1.81 8.05
N PRO A 101 63.88 -2.21 9.16
CA PRO A 101 62.46 -1.95 9.35
C PRO A 101 62.24 -0.43 9.36
N SER A 102 61.54 0.07 8.34
CA SER A 102 61.17 1.47 8.24
C SER A 102 60.50 1.92 9.53
N ALA A 103 61.01 3.00 10.13
CA ALA A 103 60.44 3.70 11.27
C ALA A 103 59.05 4.33 10.99
N GLU A 104 58.39 3.93 9.90
CA GLU A 104 57.12 4.43 9.39
C GLU A 104 55.92 3.61 9.87
N ALA A 105 56.15 2.60 10.73
CA ALA A 105 55.09 1.84 11.40
C ALA A 105 54.57 2.50 12.70
N ALA A 106 55.22 3.56 13.20
CA ALA A 106 54.91 4.15 14.50
C ALA A 106 53.84 5.26 14.49
N ASN A 107 53.35 5.69 13.31
CA ASN A 107 52.42 6.82 13.20
C ASN A 107 51.13 6.48 12.44
N ARG A 108 50.58 5.27 12.66
CA ARG A 108 49.17 5.05 12.32
C ARG A 108 48.32 5.70 13.41
N PRO A 109 47.56 6.77 13.13
CA PRO A 109 46.63 7.31 14.10
C PRO A 109 45.75 6.16 14.57
N ARG A 110 45.72 5.93 15.90
CA ARG A 110 44.75 5.04 16.53
C ARG A 110 43.40 5.45 15.97
N MET A 111 42.85 4.66 15.04
CA MET A 111 41.47 4.82 14.63
C MET A 111 40.66 4.69 15.91
N ALA A 112 40.22 5.84 16.43
CA ALA A 112 39.30 5.90 17.53
C ALA A 112 38.16 4.97 17.12
N ARG A 113 37.97 3.87 17.86
CA ARG A 113 36.83 2.99 17.67
C ARG A 113 35.62 3.89 17.79
N LEU A 114 35.01 4.21 16.65
CA LEU A 114 33.75 4.92 16.61
C LEU A 114 32.81 4.14 17.54
N PRO A 115 32.13 4.80 18.48
CA PRO A 115 31.27 4.13 19.45
C PRO A 115 30.34 3.21 18.67
N SER A 116 30.37 1.91 19.01
CA SER A 116 29.53 0.94 18.33
C SER A 116 28.08 1.38 18.50
N MET A 117 27.43 1.74 17.40
CA MET A 117 26.04 2.15 17.42
C MET A 117 25.22 0.93 17.86
N ARG A 118 24.79 0.93 19.13
CA ARG A 118 23.84 -0.05 19.62
C ARG A 118 22.58 0.11 18.80
N ALA A 119 22.09 -1.01 18.25
CA ALA A 119 20.78 -1.04 17.64
C ALA A 119 19.75 -0.44 18.62
N PRO A 120 18.78 0.37 18.13
CA PRO A 120 17.78 0.96 19.00
C PRO A 120 17.06 -0.15 19.79
N PRO A 121 16.81 0.05 21.10
CA PRO A 121 16.12 -0.93 21.90
C PRO A 121 14.73 -1.19 21.33
N ILE A 122 14.34 -2.46 21.29
CA ILE A 122 12.99 -2.86 20.87
C ILE A 122 12.00 -2.39 21.93
N ASP A 123 11.03 -1.57 21.53
CA ASP A 123 9.93 -1.20 22.41
C ASP A 123 8.97 -2.39 22.59
N LYS A 124 9.16 -3.13 23.67
CA LYS A 124 8.39 -4.35 23.96
C LYS A 124 6.92 -4.04 24.26
N GLY A 125 6.63 -2.92 24.92
CA GLY A 125 5.25 -2.55 25.28
C GLY A 125 4.43 -2.29 24.03
N LEU A 126 4.99 -1.50 23.11
CA LEU A 126 4.36 -1.22 21.82
C LEU A 126 4.17 -2.48 20.97
N LEU A 127 5.16 -3.39 20.97
CA LEU A 127 5.05 -4.66 20.26
C LEU A 127 3.91 -5.51 20.82
N VAL A 128 3.87 -5.69 22.14
CA VAL A 128 2.86 -6.52 22.81
C VAL A 128 1.46 -5.94 22.57
N ALA A 129 1.28 -4.63 22.72
CA ALA A 129 0.01 -3.97 22.46
C ALA A 129 -0.46 -4.15 21.00
N GLY A 130 0.45 -3.96 20.04
CA GLY A 130 0.13 -4.13 18.63
C GLY A 130 -0.20 -5.59 18.25
N VAL A 131 0.55 -6.56 18.77
CA VAL A 131 0.24 -7.99 18.59
C VAL A 131 -1.10 -8.36 19.24
N ALA A 132 -1.38 -7.83 20.43
CA ALA A 132 -2.66 -8.04 21.09
C ALA A 132 -3.83 -7.51 20.24
N ALA A 133 -3.67 -6.37 19.55
CA ALA A 133 -4.70 -5.87 18.63
C ALA A 133 -5.03 -6.85 17.49
N PHE A 134 -4.01 -7.48 16.89
CA PHE A 134 -4.21 -8.53 15.89
C PHE A 134 -4.91 -9.77 16.46
N VAL A 135 -4.49 -10.23 17.64
CA VAL A 135 -5.09 -11.39 18.31
C VAL A 135 -6.55 -11.13 18.64
N VAL A 136 -6.86 -9.95 19.20
CA VAL A 136 -8.23 -9.54 19.53
C VAL A 136 -9.10 -9.45 18.27
N ALA A 137 -8.58 -8.89 17.17
CA ALA A 137 -9.31 -8.83 15.91
C ALA A 137 -9.66 -10.24 15.39
N VAL A 138 -8.68 -11.15 15.31
CA VAL A 138 -8.89 -12.54 14.87
C VAL A 138 -9.86 -13.28 15.81
N ALA A 139 -9.67 -13.16 17.13
CA ALA A 139 -10.55 -13.78 18.11
C ALA A 139 -11.99 -13.27 18.00
N THR A 140 -12.17 -11.97 17.78
CA THR A 140 -13.50 -11.37 17.58
C THR A 140 -14.20 -11.99 16.38
N LEU A 141 -13.51 -12.14 15.24
CA LEU A 141 -14.09 -12.74 14.04
C LEU A 141 -14.46 -14.21 14.24
N ILE A 142 -13.61 -14.97 14.94
CA ILE A 142 -13.88 -16.39 15.26
C ILE A 142 -15.09 -16.51 16.18
N VAL A 143 -15.12 -15.76 17.29
CA VAL A 143 -16.19 -15.83 18.31
C VAL A 143 -17.54 -15.39 17.74
N THR A 144 -17.54 -14.40 16.84
CA THR A 144 -18.77 -13.88 16.24
C THR A 144 -19.20 -14.62 14.96
N GLY A 145 -18.42 -15.59 14.49
CA GLY A 145 -18.71 -16.36 13.27
C GLY A 145 -18.38 -15.64 11.95
N HIS A 146 -17.77 -14.45 11.99
CA HIS A 146 -17.41 -13.65 10.82
C HIS A 146 -16.05 -14.06 10.23
N THR A 147 -15.84 -15.36 9.98
CA THR A 147 -14.57 -15.87 9.45
C THR A 147 -14.50 -15.89 7.92
N ALA A 148 -15.61 -15.58 7.23
CA ALA A 148 -15.66 -15.39 5.79
C ALA A 148 -15.44 -13.91 5.49
N LEU A 149 -14.24 -13.55 5.05
CA LEU A 149 -13.82 -12.16 4.91
C LEU A 149 -14.04 -11.67 3.49
N ARG A 150 -14.67 -10.51 3.36
CA ARG A 150 -14.78 -9.81 2.08
C ARG A 150 -13.38 -9.45 1.57
N TYR A 151 -13.06 -9.80 0.32
CA TYR A 151 -11.72 -9.53 -0.23
C TYR A 151 -11.67 -8.28 -1.10
N SER A 152 -12.81 -7.81 -1.64
CA SER A 152 -12.92 -6.63 -2.48
C SER A 152 -14.13 -5.79 -2.09
N ALA A 153 -14.03 -4.46 -2.19
CA ALA A 153 -15.18 -3.56 -2.07
C ALA A 153 -16.16 -3.68 -3.25
N ASP A 154 -15.71 -4.31 -4.34
CA ASP A 154 -16.48 -4.46 -5.59
C ASP A 154 -17.20 -5.81 -5.72
N SER A 155 -17.07 -6.70 -4.73
CA SER A 155 -17.75 -8.00 -4.72
C SER A 155 -18.30 -8.32 -3.32
N ASP A 156 -19.38 -9.08 -3.25
CA ASP A 156 -19.90 -9.67 -2.00
C ASP A 156 -19.26 -11.03 -1.68
N ASP A 157 -18.39 -11.51 -2.58
CA ASP A 157 -17.66 -12.75 -2.39
C ASP A 157 -16.67 -12.65 -1.22
N THR A 158 -16.50 -13.77 -0.54
CA THR A 158 -15.67 -13.88 0.66
C THR A 158 -14.62 -14.96 0.52
N THR A 159 -13.53 -14.81 1.27
CA THR A 159 -12.49 -15.83 1.42
C THR A 159 -12.35 -16.23 2.89
N PRO A 160 -12.05 -17.49 3.20
CA PRO A 160 -11.86 -17.92 4.58
C PRO A 160 -10.69 -17.18 5.24
N LEU A 161 -10.85 -16.71 6.49
CA LEU A 161 -9.85 -15.99 7.27
C LEU A 161 -8.45 -16.64 7.25
N TRP A 162 -8.40 -17.97 7.30
CA TRP A 162 -7.14 -18.71 7.36
C TRP A 162 -6.30 -18.58 6.07
N THR A 163 -6.91 -18.33 4.90
CA THR A 163 -6.17 -18.26 3.63
C THR A 163 -5.25 -17.04 3.58
N GLY A 164 -5.70 -15.89 4.13
CA GLY A 164 -4.89 -14.68 4.24
C GLY A 164 -3.65 -14.90 5.11
N TRP A 165 -3.83 -15.49 6.30
CA TRP A 165 -2.72 -15.79 7.21
C TRP A 165 -1.78 -16.88 6.67
N ALA A 166 -2.32 -17.91 6.01
CA ALA A 166 -1.50 -18.93 5.35
C ALA A 166 -0.64 -18.32 4.24
N THR A 167 -1.21 -17.41 3.44
CA THR A 167 -0.50 -16.72 2.36
C THR A 167 0.64 -15.86 2.88
N VAL A 168 0.36 -15.01 3.88
CA VAL A 168 1.36 -14.17 4.54
C VAL A 168 2.43 -15.02 5.22
N GLY A 169 2.03 -16.05 5.97
CA GLY A 169 2.93 -16.95 6.69
C GLY A 169 3.90 -17.68 5.76
N ALA A 170 3.39 -18.26 4.67
CA ALA A 170 4.21 -18.96 3.68
C ALA A 170 5.19 -18.01 2.97
N ALA A 171 4.74 -16.83 2.57
CA ALA A 171 5.59 -15.83 1.93
C ALA A 171 6.70 -15.31 2.88
N LEU A 172 6.37 -15.10 4.16
CA LEU A 172 7.35 -14.73 5.19
C LEU A 172 8.36 -15.86 5.45
N ALA A 173 7.91 -17.11 5.48
CA ALA A 173 8.80 -18.27 5.62
C ALA A 173 9.82 -18.33 4.48
N VAL A 174 9.38 -18.17 3.24
CA VAL A 174 10.27 -18.08 2.07
C VAL A 174 11.22 -16.88 2.18
N ALA A 175 10.73 -15.73 2.67
CA ALA A 175 11.58 -14.57 2.90
C ALA A 175 12.66 -14.79 3.98
N TRP A 176 12.46 -15.70 4.93
CA TRP A 176 13.50 -16.06 5.91
C TRP A 176 14.59 -16.95 5.33
N LEU A 177 14.26 -17.77 4.32
CA LEU A 177 15.24 -18.61 3.63
C LEU A 177 16.22 -17.81 2.76
N VAL A 178 15.86 -16.59 2.36
CA VAL A 178 16.74 -15.72 1.57
C VAL A 178 17.73 -14.98 2.49
N PRO A 179 19.06 -15.17 2.34
CA PRO A 179 20.05 -14.58 3.25
C PRO A 179 20.03 -13.04 3.28
N PRO A 180 20.25 -12.41 4.46
CA PRO A 180 20.34 -10.96 4.54
C PRO A 180 21.54 -10.38 3.85
N LYS A 181 21.33 -9.25 3.17
CA LYS A 181 22.45 -8.37 2.85
C LYS A 181 22.57 -7.38 4.02
N PRO A 182 23.77 -7.22 4.61
CA PRO A 182 24.01 -6.19 5.62
C PRO A 182 23.52 -4.83 5.12
N ARG A 183 22.92 -4.06 6.04
CA ARG A 183 22.55 -2.67 5.74
C ARG A 183 23.83 -1.89 5.51
N ALA A 184 23.87 -1.12 4.43
CA ALA A 184 24.91 -0.10 4.30
C ALA A 184 24.56 0.97 5.33
N ASP A 185 25.47 1.24 6.26
CA ASP A 185 25.27 2.28 7.27
C ASP A 185 25.15 3.62 6.53
N GLY A 186 23.94 4.18 6.54
CA GLY A 186 23.68 5.51 6.03
C GLY A 186 24.14 6.57 7.03
N PRO A 187 24.30 7.83 6.60
CA PRO A 187 24.60 8.93 7.51
C PRO A 187 23.57 8.98 8.65
N VAL A 188 24.08 9.08 9.88
CA VAL A 188 23.30 9.09 11.11
C VAL A 188 22.57 10.42 11.20
N ALA A 189 21.36 10.50 10.67
CA ALA A 189 20.47 11.61 10.94
C ALA A 189 20.09 11.61 12.44
N ASP A 190 19.84 12.79 13.01
CA ASP A 190 19.45 12.92 14.41
C ASP A 190 18.17 12.12 14.69
N SER A 191 18.30 11.09 15.54
CA SER A 191 17.22 10.18 15.93
C SER A 191 16.02 10.92 16.51
N ARG A 192 16.20 12.08 17.16
CA ARG A 192 15.09 12.86 17.73
C ARG A 192 14.27 13.55 16.64
N VAL A 193 14.93 14.11 15.64
CA VAL A 193 14.27 14.75 14.50
C VAL A 193 13.49 13.70 13.70
N LEU A 194 14.10 12.54 13.43
CA LEU A 194 13.43 11.44 12.74
C LEU A 194 12.23 10.90 13.52
N ALA A 195 12.35 10.76 14.84
CA ALA A 195 11.23 10.33 15.68
C ALA A 195 10.05 11.32 15.62
N ARG A 196 10.33 12.63 15.68
CA ARG A 196 9.31 13.67 15.57
C ARG A 196 8.63 13.66 14.20
N GLN A 197 9.41 13.53 13.11
CA GLN A 197 8.86 13.37 11.77
C GLN A 197 7.99 12.11 11.65
N GLY A 198 8.43 10.99 12.24
CA GLY A 198 7.67 9.74 12.27
C GLY A 198 6.31 9.90 12.93
N TRP A 199 6.24 10.62 14.06
CA TRP A 199 4.96 10.91 14.73
C TRP A 199 4.05 11.82 13.92
N TRP A 200 4.58 12.86 13.27
CA TRP A 200 3.76 13.70 12.39
C TRP A 200 3.21 12.92 11.19
N LEU A 201 4.02 12.06 10.57
CA LEU A 201 3.56 11.17 9.51
C LEU A 201 2.50 10.17 10.03
N TYR A 202 2.69 9.61 11.22
CA TYR A 202 1.70 8.73 11.84
C TYR A 202 0.38 9.46 12.06
N ALA A 203 0.43 10.69 12.59
CA ALA A 203 -0.74 11.53 12.80
C ALA A 203 -1.46 11.86 11.49
N LEU A 204 -0.72 12.14 10.39
CA LEU A 204 -1.32 12.36 9.07
C LEU A 204 -2.02 11.11 8.52
N GLY A 205 -1.42 9.93 8.69
CA GLY A 205 -2.06 8.67 8.29
C GLY A 205 -3.32 8.37 9.13
N ALA A 206 -3.28 8.67 10.43
CA ALA A 206 -4.44 8.49 11.31
C ALA A 206 -5.55 9.49 10.99
N LEU A 207 -5.19 10.76 10.74
CA LEU A 207 -6.12 11.79 10.29
C LEU A 207 -6.75 11.41 8.95
N PHE A 208 -6.00 10.83 8.02
CA PHE A 208 -6.54 10.32 6.77
C PHE A 208 -7.59 9.23 7.01
N ALA A 209 -7.30 8.24 7.87
CA ALA A 209 -8.24 7.18 8.20
C ALA A 209 -9.54 7.73 8.79
N VAL A 210 -9.45 8.65 9.75
CA VAL A 210 -10.62 9.26 10.40
C VAL A 210 -11.39 10.16 9.44
N ALA A 211 -10.70 11.06 8.73
CA ALA A 211 -11.35 12.00 7.81
C ALA A 211 -12.07 11.26 6.67
N PHE A 212 -11.46 10.21 6.11
CA PHE A 212 -12.09 9.43 5.05
C PHE A 212 -13.29 8.63 5.55
N PHE A 213 -13.20 8.02 6.74
CA PHE A 213 -14.34 7.35 7.35
C PHE A 213 -15.53 8.30 7.58
N LEU A 214 -15.27 9.54 7.97
CA LEU A 214 -16.31 10.57 8.17
C LEU A 214 -16.82 11.20 6.86
N ALA A 215 -16.10 11.05 5.75
CA ALA A 215 -16.49 11.60 4.46
C ALA A 215 -17.49 10.71 3.68
N ASP A 216 -18.03 9.68 4.32
CA ASP A 216 -19.04 8.75 3.78
C ASP A 216 -18.69 8.07 2.44
N GLY A 217 -17.41 8.04 2.06
CA GLY A 217 -16.93 7.32 0.89
C GLY A 217 -17.03 8.06 -0.45
N ASP A 218 -17.04 9.39 -0.46
CA ASP A 218 -16.91 10.17 -1.71
C ASP A 218 -15.52 9.96 -2.36
N ASP A 219 -15.50 9.52 -3.63
CA ASP A 219 -14.30 9.22 -4.40
C ASP A 219 -13.38 10.44 -4.57
N LEU A 220 -13.97 11.63 -4.76
CA LEU A 220 -13.18 12.88 -4.89
C LEU A 220 -12.58 13.28 -3.55
N CYS A 221 -13.36 13.18 -2.46
CA CYS A 221 -12.85 13.39 -1.12
C CYS A 221 -11.74 12.39 -0.77
N PHE A 222 -11.90 11.10 -1.11
CA PHE A 222 -10.87 10.07 -0.95
C PHE A 222 -9.55 10.49 -1.61
N LEU A 223 -9.59 10.82 -2.90
CA LEU A 223 -8.42 11.21 -3.65
C LEU A 223 -7.78 12.50 -3.10
N GLY A 224 -8.62 13.49 -2.78
CA GLY A 224 -8.19 14.78 -2.23
C GLY A 224 -7.51 14.64 -0.87
N LEU A 225 -8.11 13.89 0.05
CA LEU A 225 -7.54 13.58 1.37
C LEU A 225 -6.23 12.81 1.23
N LYS A 226 -6.19 11.80 0.36
CA LYS A 226 -5.01 10.97 0.14
C LYS A 226 -3.85 11.78 -0.44
N ALA A 227 -4.09 12.58 -1.48
CA ALA A 227 -3.08 13.44 -2.08
C ALA A 227 -2.60 14.53 -1.10
N THR A 228 -3.50 15.09 -0.28
CA THR A 228 -3.15 16.16 0.65
C THR A 228 -2.36 15.62 1.84
N LEU A 229 -2.92 14.63 2.56
CA LEU A 229 -2.39 14.14 3.82
C LEU A 229 -1.20 13.19 3.64
N LEU A 230 -1.21 12.36 2.58
CA LEU A 230 -0.16 11.36 2.36
C LEU A 230 0.95 11.82 1.40
N LEU A 231 0.77 12.95 0.68
CA LEU A 231 1.80 13.45 -0.25
C LEU A 231 2.13 14.93 -0.03
N ALA A 232 1.16 15.84 -0.18
CA ALA A 232 1.42 17.27 -0.20
C ALA A 232 1.98 17.78 1.14
N ILE A 233 1.32 17.49 2.27
CA ILE A 233 1.78 17.93 3.59
C ILE A 233 3.15 17.34 3.95
N PRO A 234 3.41 16.03 3.79
CA PRO A 234 4.74 15.46 4.05
C PRO A 234 5.89 16.18 3.31
N LEU A 235 5.66 16.58 2.05
CA LEU A 235 6.65 17.26 1.23
C LEU A 235 6.77 18.75 1.58
N LEU A 236 5.65 19.47 1.69
CA LEU A 236 5.62 20.92 1.95
C LEU A 236 6.12 21.24 3.36
N ALA A 237 5.74 20.45 4.36
CA ALA A 237 6.22 20.60 5.74
C ALA A 237 7.62 19.99 5.96
N ARG A 238 8.27 19.48 4.90
CA ARG A 238 9.60 18.86 4.92
C ARG A 238 9.72 17.73 5.96
N LEU A 239 8.63 17.00 6.19
CA LEU A 239 8.63 15.79 7.00
C LEU A 239 9.32 14.64 6.26
N ALA A 240 9.24 14.67 4.93
CA ALA A 240 9.91 13.75 4.03
C ALA A 240 10.39 14.46 2.74
N SER A 241 11.27 13.80 2.00
CA SER A 241 11.72 14.26 0.69
C SER A 241 11.45 13.22 -0.39
N TRP A 242 11.13 13.71 -1.60
CA TRP A 242 11.07 12.88 -2.81
C TRP A 242 12.37 12.11 -3.05
N ARG A 243 13.52 12.67 -2.63
CA ARG A 243 14.84 12.04 -2.76
C ARG A 243 14.97 10.75 -1.98
N GLU A 244 14.18 10.56 -0.92
CA GLU A 244 14.30 9.40 -0.03
C GLU A 244 13.89 8.09 -0.70
N TRP A 245 12.93 8.10 -1.65
CA TRP A 245 12.43 6.87 -2.24
C TRP A 245 13.19 6.47 -3.52
N TYR A 246 13.49 7.42 -4.43
CA TYR A 246 14.15 7.06 -5.69
C TYR A 246 15.66 6.83 -5.55
N ARG A 247 16.28 7.31 -4.46
CA ARG A 247 17.71 7.09 -4.16
C ARG A 247 17.95 5.85 -3.30
N VAL A 248 16.92 5.05 -3.03
CA VAL A 248 17.09 3.80 -2.31
C VAL A 248 18.04 2.90 -3.11
N ASP A 249 19.21 2.64 -2.55
CA ASP A 249 20.16 1.73 -3.18
C ASP A 249 19.60 0.30 -3.12
N THR A 250 19.37 -0.27 -4.29
CA THR A 250 18.86 -1.63 -4.46
C THR A 250 19.93 -2.57 -5.01
N ARG A 251 21.18 -2.13 -5.18
CA ARG A 251 22.26 -2.94 -5.75
C ARG A 251 22.49 -4.20 -4.91
N GLY A 252 22.34 -5.37 -5.54
CA GLY A 252 22.44 -6.68 -4.89
C GLY A 252 21.29 -7.00 -3.92
N ARG A 253 20.23 -6.19 -3.90
CA ARG A 253 18.98 -6.41 -3.15
C ARG A 253 17.74 -6.50 -4.04
N TRP A 254 17.86 -6.13 -5.32
CA TRP A 254 16.72 -6.03 -6.25
C TRP A 254 15.86 -7.30 -6.32
N LEU A 255 16.45 -8.46 -6.63
CA LEU A 255 15.69 -9.72 -6.80
C LEU A 255 15.56 -10.55 -5.52
N ARG A 256 16.18 -10.13 -4.40
CA ARG A 256 16.12 -10.90 -3.15
C ARG A 256 14.69 -11.09 -2.59
N PRO A 257 13.78 -10.11 -2.66
CA PRO A 257 12.39 -10.32 -2.23
C PRO A 257 11.59 -11.19 -3.21
N ALA A 258 12.09 -11.42 -4.43
CA ALA A 258 11.29 -12.00 -5.51
C ALA A 258 10.69 -13.37 -5.15
N PRO A 259 11.42 -14.32 -4.53
CA PRO A 259 10.81 -15.60 -4.14
C PRO A 259 9.61 -15.44 -3.21
N ALA A 260 9.74 -14.58 -2.18
CA ALA A 260 8.65 -14.32 -1.24
C ALA A 260 7.46 -13.61 -1.91
N VAL A 261 7.72 -12.64 -2.79
CA VAL A 261 6.69 -11.94 -3.56
C VAL A 261 5.97 -12.90 -4.50
N LEU A 262 6.70 -13.77 -5.21
CA LEU A 262 6.11 -14.77 -6.10
C LEU A 262 5.26 -15.77 -5.32
N THR A 263 5.74 -16.28 -4.18
CA THR A 263 4.94 -17.15 -3.31
C THR A 263 3.66 -16.47 -2.87
N PHE A 264 3.74 -15.21 -2.44
CA PHE A 264 2.56 -14.44 -2.04
C PHE A 264 1.57 -14.29 -3.20
N LEU A 265 2.02 -13.86 -4.38
CA LEU A 265 1.16 -13.64 -5.55
C LEU A 265 0.51 -14.94 -6.05
N VAL A 266 1.25 -16.05 -6.04
CA VAL A 266 0.71 -17.37 -6.40
C VAL A 266 -0.40 -17.78 -5.43
N LEU A 267 -0.15 -17.70 -4.12
CA LEU A 267 -1.13 -18.10 -3.11
C LEU A 267 -2.37 -17.18 -3.10
N VAL A 268 -2.20 -15.86 -3.24
CA VAL A 268 -3.33 -14.94 -3.42
C VAL A 268 -4.16 -15.33 -4.63
N THR A 269 -3.51 -15.65 -5.76
CA THR A 269 -4.22 -16.05 -6.99
C THR A 269 -4.95 -17.39 -6.82
N LEU A 270 -4.40 -18.32 -6.04
CA LEU A 270 -5.01 -19.63 -5.79
C LEU A 270 -6.20 -19.55 -4.83
N PHE A 271 -6.14 -18.68 -3.83
CA PHE A 271 -7.18 -18.58 -2.81
C PHE A 271 -8.27 -17.55 -3.11
N HIS A 272 -8.04 -16.62 -4.03
CA HIS A 272 -9.03 -15.62 -4.40
C HIS A 272 -9.86 -16.07 -5.59
N PRO A 273 -11.17 -15.77 -5.61
CA PRO A 273 -11.98 -15.98 -6.79
C PRO A 273 -11.40 -15.26 -8.01
N GLY A 274 -11.57 -15.88 -9.17
CA GLY A 274 -11.18 -15.28 -10.45
C GLY A 274 -11.94 -13.98 -10.71
N PHE A 275 -11.33 -13.07 -11.46
CA PHE A 275 -12.00 -11.84 -11.90
C PHE A 275 -13.04 -12.17 -12.96
N THR A 276 -14.30 -11.81 -12.69
CA THR A 276 -15.46 -12.04 -13.57
C THR A 276 -16.03 -10.77 -14.19
N GLY A 277 -15.48 -9.60 -13.84
CA GLY A 277 -15.95 -8.30 -14.30
C GLY A 277 -15.40 -7.87 -15.66
N THR A 278 -15.81 -6.68 -16.11
CA THR A 278 -15.20 -6.03 -17.27
C THR A 278 -13.90 -5.34 -16.85
N PRO A 279 -12.77 -5.61 -17.52
CA PRO A 279 -11.50 -4.97 -17.16
C PRO A 279 -11.60 -3.44 -17.35
N PRO A 280 -11.12 -2.66 -16.37
CA PRO A 280 -11.07 -1.21 -16.51
C PRO A 280 -10.07 -0.78 -17.59
N PRO A 281 -10.22 0.43 -18.17
CA PRO A 281 -9.24 0.97 -19.11
C PRO A 281 -7.83 1.02 -18.53
N VAL A 282 -6.82 0.74 -19.37
CA VAL A 282 -5.40 0.72 -18.95
C VAL A 282 -4.97 2.02 -18.26
N ALA A 283 -5.42 3.18 -18.76
CA ALA A 283 -5.10 4.48 -18.15
C ALA A 283 -5.60 4.58 -16.70
N LEU A 284 -6.80 4.05 -16.41
CA LEU A 284 -7.35 4.02 -15.07
C LEU A 284 -6.56 3.06 -14.16
N LEU A 285 -6.13 1.91 -14.68
CA LEU A 285 -5.31 0.96 -13.92
C LEU A 285 -3.96 1.55 -13.55
N VAL A 286 -3.30 2.23 -14.47
CA VAL A 286 -2.05 2.94 -14.20
C VAL A 286 -2.25 4.01 -13.13
N PHE A 287 -3.35 4.78 -13.23
CA PHE A 287 -3.69 5.78 -12.21
C PHE A 287 -3.91 5.15 -10.83
N LEU A 288 -4.73 4.09 -10.73
CA LEU A 288 -4.98 3.38 -9.47
C LEU A 288 -3.72 2.73 -8.91
N PHE A 289 -2.85 2.20 -9.76
CA PHE A 289 -1.54 1.68 -9.35
C PHE A 289 -0.67 2.79 -8.71
N LEU A 290 -0.61 3.96 -9.32
CA LEU A 290 0.17 5.08 -8.80
C LEU A 290 -0.39 5.59 -7.46
N VAL A 291 -1.71 5.73 -7.36
CA VAL A 291 -2.37 6.30 -6.17
C VAL A 291 -2.46 5.29 -5.02
N ASN A 292 -2.71 4.01 -5.30
CA ASN A 292 -2.96 3.01 -4.26
C ASN A 292 -1.73 2.18 -3.92
N ALA A 293 -0.85 1.87 -4.88
CA ALA A 293 0.36 1.10 -4.57
C ALA A 293 1.58 2.01 -4.36
N VAL A 294 1.90 2.87 -5.33
CA VAL A 294 3.15 3.65 -5.29
C VAL A 294 3.11 4.69 -4.17
N LEU A 295 2.08 5.54 -4.14
CA LEU A 295 1.94 6.58 -3.13
C LEU A 295 1.87 6.00 -1.72
N GLU A 296 1.07 4.95 -1.51
CA GLU A 296 0.90 4.34 -0.20
C GLU A 296 2.19 3.70 0.30
N GLU A 297 2.90 2.92 -0.52
CA GLU A 297 4.14 2.29 -0.08
C GLU A 297 5.25 3.33 0.15
N ILE A 298 5.28 4.43 -0.61
CA ILE A 298 6.18 5.57 -0.30
C ILE A 298 5.86 6.14 1.07
N PHE A 299 4.58 6.46 1.34
CA PHE A 299 4.18 7.06 2.61
C PHE A 299 4.40 6.11 3.79
N TYR A 300 3.78 4.93 3.75
CA TYR A 300 3.75 4.00 4.87
C TYR A 300 5.10 3.30 5.09
N ARG A 301 5.80 2.86 4.04
CA ARG A 301 7.08 2.14 4.21
C ARG A 301 8.27 3.07 4.19
N VAL A 302 8.43 3.80 3.09
CA VAL A 302 9.66 4.56 2.87
C VAL A 302 9.78 5.67 3.90
N TRP A 303 8.73 6.48 4.07
CA TRP A 303 8.76 7.61 4.98
C TRP A 303 8.46 7.23 6.43
N LEU A 304 7.27 6.69 6.71
CA LEU A 304 6.78 6.46 8.06
C LEU A 304 7.50 5.30 8.76
N GLN A 305 7.47 4.08 8.21
CA GLN A 305 8.05 2.92 8.86
C GLN A 305 9.54 3.09 9.14
N THR A 306 10.31 3.64 8.18
CA THR A 306 11.74 3.89 8.38
C THR A 306 12.03 4.76 9.59
N ARG A 307 11.22 5.80 9.84
CA ARG A 307 11.38 6.71 10.98
C ARG A 307 10.97 6.04 12.29
N LEU A 308 9.89 5.26 12.28
CA LEU A 308 9.46 4.49 13.45
C LEU A 308 10.48 3.39 13.82
N GLU A 309 11.13 2.76 12.83
CA GLU A 309 12.18 1.77 13.06
C GLU A 309 13.37 2.34 13.84
N VAL A 310 13.72 3.61 13.59
CA VAL A 310 14.79 4.31 14.31
C VAL A 310 14.45 4.49 15.80
N ARG A 311 13.18 4.76 16.12
CA ARG A 311 12.75 5.08 17.49
C ARG A 311 12.38 3.85 18.33
N TYR A 312 11.68 2.88 17.73
CA TYR A 312 11.07 1.76 18.44
C TYR A 312 11.66 0.40 18.07
N GLY A 313 12.53 0.37 17.05
CA GLY A 313 13.04 -0.86 16.48
C GLY A 313 12.13 -1.46 15.42
N ARG A 314 12.60 -2.55 14.82
CA ARG A 314 12.06 -3.12 13.59
C ARG A 314 10.60 -3.59 13.70
N TRP A 315 10.34 -4.49 14.64
CA TRP A 315 9.02 -5.13 14.74
C TRP A 315 7.91 -4.20 15.24
N PRO A 316 8.11 -3.36 16.28
CA PRO A 316 7.08 -2.42 16.70
C PRO A 316 6.66 -1.46 15.57
N ALA A 317 7.63 -0.99 14.78
CA ALA A 317 7.36 -0.14 13.62
C ALA A 317 6.53 -0.85 12.54
N ILE A 318 6.88 -2.10 12.20
CA ILE A 318 6.11 -2.90 11.23
C ILE A 318 4.66 -3.07 11.70
N VAL A 319 4.46 -3.45 12.96
CA VAL A 319 3.13 -3.69 13.53
C VAL A 319 2.30 -2.41 13.55
N LEU A 320 2.86 -1.29 14.02
CA LEU A 320 2.15 -0.01 14.04
C LEU A 320 1.71 0.45 12.65
N VAL A 321 2.60 0.37 11.67
CA VAL A 321 2.29 0.81 10.30
C VAL A 321 1.28 -0.13 9.65
N ALA A 322 1.37 -1.44 9.90
CA ALA A 322 0.39 -2.41 9.41
C ALA A 322 -1.01 -2.13 9.97
N LEU A 323 -1.13 -1.87 11.27
CA LEU A 323 -2.40 -1.49 11.90
C LEU A 323 -2.95 -0.19 11.31
N LEU A 324 -2.13 0.88 11.28
CA LEU A 324 -2.54 2.17 10.74
C LEU A 324 -3.03 2.08 9.30
N TRP A 325 -2.28 1.36 8.46
CA TRP A 325 -2.63 1.12 7.06
C TRP A 325 -3.94 0.35 6.91
N SER A 326 -4.16 -0.67 7.75
CA SER A 326 -5.41 -1.45 7.69
C SER A 326 -6.65 -0.63 8.10
N CYS A 327 -6.54 0.24 9.10
CA CYS A 327 -7.70 0.92 9.68
C CYS A 327 -8.46 1.83 8.71
N TRP A 328 -7.79 2.50 7.76
CA TRP A 328 -8.51 3.39 6.82
C TRP A 328 -9.44 2.61 5.88
N HIS A 329 -9.18 1.31 5.67
CA HIS A 329 -9.98 0.47 4.79
C HIS A 329 -11.36 0.12 5.36
N VAL A 330 -11.64 0.39 6.64
CA VAL A 330 -12.99 0.23 7.22
C VAL A 330 -14.02 1.02 6.41
N ALA A 331 -13.65 2.19 5.88
CA ALA A 331 -14.54 3.03 5.10
C ALA A 331 -15.02 2.37 3.78
N ILE A 332 -14.25 1.42 3.24
CA ILE A 332 -14.52 0.79 1.92
C ILE A 332 -14.87 -0.71 2.01
N GLN A 333 -14.43 -1.42 3.05
CA GLN A 333 -14.71 -2.87 3.21
C GLN A 333 -15.82 -3.15 4.24
N GLY A 334 -16.59 -2.14 4.65
CA GLY A 334 -17.61 -2.28 5.67
C GLY A 334 -18.90 -3.01 5.24
N GLY A 335 -19.76 -3.28 6.22
CA GLY A 335 -21.09 -3.88 6.01
C GLY A 335 -21.67 -4.63 7.22
N ASN A 336 -20.83 -5.02 8.18
CA ASN A 336 -21.23 -5.82 9.35
C ASN A 336 -21.20 -5.00 10.66
N GLY A 337 -20.99 -3.69 10.55
CA GLY A 337 -20.87 -2.77 11.67
C GLY A 337 -19.42 -2.53 12.07
N PHE A 338 -19.15 -1.33 12.59
CA PHE A 338 -17.79 -0.80 12.78
C PHE A 338 -16.82 -1.77 13.48
N GLY A 339 -17.27 -2.44 14.55
CA GLY A 339 -16.41 -3.37 15.30
C GLY A 339 -15.96 -4.59 14.48
N ILE A 340 -16.88 -5.20 13.74
CA ILE A 340 -16.59 -6.36 12.88
C ILE A 340 -15.79 -5.93 11.66
N ASP A 341 -16.12 -4.77 11.08
CA ASP A 341 -15.41 -4.24 9.91
C ASP A 341 -13.96 -3.88 10.26
N LEU A 342 -13.73 -3.26 11.43
CA LEU A 342 -12.39 -2.99 11.95
C LEU A 342 -11.61 -4.29 12.21
N ALA A 343 -12.23 -5.27 12.86
CA ALA A 343 -11.60 -6.57 13.09
C ALA A 343 -11.24 -7.26 11.76
N THR A 344 -12.12 -7.17 10.76
CA THR A 344 -11.93 -7.73 9.42
C THR A 344 -10.73 -7.12 8.72
N VAL A 345 -10.64 -5.79 8.64
CA VAL A 345 -9.51 -5.13 7.96
C VAL A 345 -8.20 -5.34 8.71
N VAL A 346 -8.21 -5.35 10.04
CA VAL A 346 -7.01 -5.65 10.84
C VAL A 346 -6.55 -7.08 10.61
N ALA A 347 -7.46 -8.06 10.65
CA ALA A 347 -7.10 -9.47 10.47
C ALA A 347 -6.61 -9.78 9.06
N ARG A 348 -7.20 -9.15 8.03
CA ARG A 348 -6.86 -9.40 6.62
C ARG A 348 -5.76 -8.46 6.12
N LEU A 349 -6.09 -7.17 5.98
CA LEU A 349 -5.18 -6.17 5.42
C LEU A 349 -4.06 -5.85 6.39
N GLY A 350 -4.29 -5.89 7.70
CA GLY A 350 -3.20 -5.79 8.66
C GLY A 350 -2.15 -6.90 8.46
N ALA A 351 -2.58 -8.14 8.17
CA ALA A 351 -1.64 -9.24 7.89
C ALA A 351 -0.84 -9.01 6.61
N GLU A 352 -1.47 -8.51 5.53
CA GLU A 352 -0.75 -8.07 4.32
C GLU A 352 0.23 -6.93 4.63
N GLY A 353 -0.18 -5.97 5.47
CA GLY A 353 0.66 -4.89 5.97
C GLY A 353 1.88 -5.38 6.74
N LEU A 354 1.77 -6.46 7.53
CA LEU A 354 2.91 -7.10 8.19
C LEU A 354 3.90 -7.68 7.17
N PHE A 355 3.39 -8.32 6.11
CA PHE A 355 4.22 -8.85 5.03
C PHE A 355 4.97 -7.73 4.30
N PHE A 356 4.28 -6.69 3.85
CA PHE A 356 4.88 -5.54 3.16
C PHE A 356 5.89 -4.82 4.05
N GLY A 357 5.53 -4.59 5.33
CA GLY A 357 6.42 -3.98 6.30
C GLY A 357 7.68 -4.82 6.56
N TYR A 358 7.54 -6.15 6.62
CA TYR A 358 8.68 -7.04 6.75
C TYR A 358 9.59 -6.98 5.52
N LEU A 359 9.04 -7.08 4.31
CA LEU A 359 9.82 -6.99 3.06
C LEU A 359 10.57 -5.66 2.96
N TRP A 360 9.91 -4.54 3.28
CA TRP A 360 10.56 -3.24 3.33
C TRP A 360 11.72 -3.23 4.31
N SER A 361 11.45 -3.62 5.57
CA SER A 361 12.48 -3.57 6.59
C SER A 361 13.68 -4.44 6.22
N ARG A 362 13.40 -5.63 5.69
CA ARG A 362 14.39 -6.66 5.44
C ARG A 362 15.21 -6.43 4.16
N TYR A 363 14.62 -5.90 3.10
CA TYR A 363 15.24 -5.78 1.78
C TYR A 363 15.44 -4.36 1.29
N ARG A 364 14.71 -3.37 1.86
CA ARG A 364 14.75 -1.96 1.43
C ARG A 364 14.61 -1.84 -0.09
N ASN A 365 13.64 -2.55 -0.65
CA ASN A 365 13.34 -2.55 -2.08
C ASN A 365 11.90 -2.03 -2.29
N PRO A 366 11.71 -0.77 -2.70
CA PRO A 366 10.37 -0.22 -2.91
C PRO A 366 9.69 -0.78 -4.17
N TRP A 367 10.46 -1.22 -5.16
CA TRP A 367 9.93 -1.60 -6.47
C TRP A 367 9.10 -2.88 -6.43
N LEU A 368 9.61 -3.91 -5.74
CA LEU A 368 8.83 -5.14 -5.57
C LEU A 368 7.66 -4.96 -4.61
N LEU A 369 7.69 -3.96 -3.73
CA LEU A 369 6.53 -3.56 -2.92
C LEU A 369 5.45 -2.91 -3.79
N PHE A 370 5.82 -1.99 -4.68
CA PHE A 370 4.89 -1.39 -5.64
C PHE A 370 4.24 -2.47 -6.51
N VAL A 371 5.02 -3.43 -7.00
CA VAL A 371 4.48 -4.52 -7.82
C VAL A 371 3.52 -5.39 -7.03
N VAL A 372 3.91 -5.90 -5.85
CA VAL A 372 3.04 -6.82 -5.10
C VAL A 372 1.77 -6.14 -4.63
N HIS A 373 1.85 -4.90 -4.12
CA HIS A 373 0.68 -4.12 -3.71
C HIS A 373 -0.17 -3.71 -4.93
N GLY A 374 0.47 -3.35 -6.04
CA GLY A 374 -0.22 -3.06 -7.30
C GLY A 374 -1.05 -4.22 -7.79
N VAL A 375 -0.50 -5.44 -7.77
CA VAL A 375 -1.19 -6.66 -8.21
C VAL A 375 -2.26 -7.12 -7.21
N THR A 376 -2.12 -6.84 -5.91
CA THR A 376 -3.22 -7.12 -4.96
C THR A 376 -4.41 -6.19 -5.19
N ASN A 377 -4.16 -4.93 -5.56
CA ASN A 377 -5.22 -3.98 -5.91
C ASN A 377 -5.80 -4.25 -7.30
N ALA A 378 -4.96 -4.68 -8.24
CA ALA A 378 -5.35 -5.05 -9.59
C ALA A 378 -5.08 -6.54 -9.81
N SER A 379 -6.02 -7.38 -9.34
CA SER A 379 -5.85 -8.85 -9.31
C SER A 379 -5.29 -9.42 -10.61
N VAL A 380 -4.50 -10.49 -10.51
CA VAL A 380 -3.91 -11.18 -11.69
C VAL A 380 -5.00 -11.55 -12.71
N GLY A 381 -6.17 -12.00 -12.25
CA GLY A 381 -7.31 -12.29 -13.12
C GLY A 381 -7.77 -11.09 -13.94
N MET A 382 -7.86 -9.91 -13.32
CA MET A 382 -8.21 -8.67 -14.02
C MET A 382 -7.15 -8.29 -15.04
N LEU A 383 -5.87 -8.45 -14.70
CA LEU A 383 -4.77 -8.15 -15.62
C LEU A 383 -4.75 -9.08 -16.85
N VAL A 384 -5.05 -10.37 -16.64
CA VAL A 384 -5.15 -11.36 -17.72
C VAL A 384 -6.35 -11.09 -18.62
N ALA A 385 -7.46 -10.60 -18.06
CA ALA A 385 -8.68 -10.27 -18.79
C ALA A 385 -8.55 -9.05 -19.72
N MET A 386 -7.46 -8.28 -19.65
CA MET A 386 -7.21 -7.12 -20.53
C MET A 386 -6.71 -7.46 -21.94
N ARG A 387 -6.55 -8.75 -22.26
CA ARG A 387 -6.17 -9.24 -23.60
C ARG A 387 -7.34 -9.10 -24.56
#